data_AF-A0A510J960-F1
#
_entry.id   AF-A0A510J960-F1
#
_cell.length_a   1.000
_cell.length_b   1.000
_cell.length_c   1.000
_cell.angle_alpha   90.00
_cell.angle_beta   90.00
_cell.angle_gamma   90.00
#
_symmetry.space_group_name_H-M   'P 1'
#
loop_
_entity.id
_entity.type
_entity.pdbx_description
1 polymer ?
#
loop_
_entity_poly.entity_id
_entity_poly.type
_entity_poly.pdbx_seq_one_letter_code
_entity_poly.pdbx_strand_id
1 'polypeptide(L)'
;MILDIGFLILLILSFLLGRKRGFTLEFFNVFKYLLILYFMKYTYGAVKVLFKLAEKDSRDQLKIYIIAFAILYISLTIILKLSANFLKSIKLKRLNEFFGGILGIIKTTFVIFIIYIIVLIGSTHSKRLEEIKHQSLAVKGITQYLYVYSEVFPDFIKNDVNRYRKKRAEEKLKRNVLNELKENNLNEGIKNNENNR
;
A
#
# COMPACT_ATOMS: atom_id res chain seq x y z
N MET A 1 14.41 -2.23 2.78
CA MET A 1 15.10 -1.30 3.70
C MET A 1 14.95 0.17 3.31
N ILE A 2 15.40 0.62 2.12
CA ILE A 2 15.29 2.04 1.71
C ILE A 2 13.84 2.57 1.74
N LEU A 3 12.89 1.77 1.26
CA LEU A 3 11.46 2.09 1.25
C LEU A 3 10.88 2.21 2.68
N ASP A 4 11.35 1.34 3.58
CA ASP A 4 10.88 1.30 4.97
C ASP A 4 11.35 2.55 5.75
N ILE A 5 12.60 2.99 5.52
CA ILE A 5 13.14 4.25 6.07
C ILE A 5 12.35 5.45 5.54
N GLY A 6 12.05 5.46 4.23
CA GLY A 6 11.22 6.50 3.62
C GLY A 6 9.84 6.60 4.28
N PHE A 7 9.17 5.48 4.55
CA PHE A 7 7.89 5.47 5.24
C PHE A 7 7.98 5.96 6.68
N LEU A 8 9.05 5.62 7.41
CA LEU A 8 9.26 6.11 8.77
C LEU A 8 9.39 7.64 8.80
N ILE A 9 10.20 8.21 7.91
CA ILE A 9 10.36 9.67 7.79
C ILE A 9 9.00 10.31 7.43
N LEU A 10 8.25 9.70 6.52
CA LEU A 10 6.95 10.20 6.08
C LEU A 10 5.93 10.22 7.24
N LEU A 11 5.95 9.21 8.12
CA LEU A 11 5.12 9.17 9.33
C LEU A 11 5.46 10.30 10.32
N ILE A 12 6.75 10.52 10.59
CA ILE A 12 7.21 11.59 11.49
C ILE A 12 6.80 12.97 10.96
N LEU A 13 7.08 13.25 9.67
CA LEU A 13 6.69 14.50 9.03
C LEU A 13 5.17 14.69 9.06
N SER A 14 4.42 13.61 8.87
CA SER A 14 2.96 13.65 8.86
C SER A 14 2.37 13.95 10.23
N PHE A 15 2.99 13.44 11.30
CA PHE A 15 2.61 13.80 12.66
C PHE A 15 2.80 15.31 12.90
N LEU A 16 3.97 15.86 12.53
CA LEU A 16 4.27 17.28 12.70
C LEU A 16 3.32 18.18 11.88
N LEU A 17 3.05 17.80 10.63
CA LEU A 17 2.12 18.53 9.76
C LEU A 17 0.67 18.42 10.25
N GLY A 18 0.25 17.25 10.71
CA GLY A 18 -1.08 17.03 11.29
C GLY A 18 -1.30 17.88 12.53
N ARG A 19 -0.26 17.98 13.39
CA ARG A 19 -0.30 18.85 14.57
C ARG A 19 -0.55 20.31 14.22
N LYS A 20 0.14 20.84 13.20
CA LYS A 20 -0.04 22.23 12.73
C LYS A 20 -1.43 22.49 12.15
N ARG A 21 -2.04 21.50 11.51
CA ARG A 21 -3.37 21.63 10.87
C ARG A 21 -4.52 21.53 11.87
N GLY A 22 -4.31 20.80 12.96
CA GLY A 22 -5.32 20.53 13.97
C GLY A 22 -6.27 19.40 13.58
N PHE A 23 -7.06 18.95 14.56
CA PHE A 23 -7.93 17.78 14.46
C PHE A 23 -8.92 17.86 13.30
N THR A 24 -9.76 18.89 13.26
CA THR A 24 -10.90 18.92 12.33
C THR A 24 -10.44 18.90 10.89
N LEU A 25 -9.50 19.77 10.52
CA LEU A 25 -8.98 19.80 9.15
C LEU A 25 -8.28 18.48 8.78
N GLU A 26 -7.55 17.88 9.71
CA GLU A 26 -6.85 16.62 9.44
C GLU A 26 -7.81 15.42 9.38
N PHE A 27 -8.91 15.45 10.12
CA PHE A 27 -9.98 14.43 10.08
C PHE A 27 -10.59 14.37 8.68
N PHE A 28 -10.94 15.52 8.11
CA PHE A 28 -11.46 15.56 6.73
C PHE A 28 -10.38 15.23 5.69
N ASN A 29 -9.09 15.50 5.98
CA ASN A 29 -8.02 14.99 5.12
C ASN A 29 -7.92 13.46 5.16
N VAL A 30 -8.07 12.82 6.32
CA VAL A 30 -8.15 11.36 6.42
C VAL A 30 -9.35 10.85 5.63
N PHE A 31 -10.52 11.45 5.86
CA PHE A 31 -11.77 11.07 5.18
C PHE A 31 -11.65 11.20 3.66
N LYS A 32 -10.98 12.24 3.16
CA LYS A 32 -10.65 12.38 1.73
C LYS A 32 -9.95 11.14 1.18
N TYR A 33 -8.90 10.64 1.83
CA TYR A 33 -8.18 9.46 1.33
C TYR A 33 -9.02 8.19 1.42
N LEU A 34 -9.86 8.07 2.46
CA LEU A 34 -10.82 6.97 2.56
C LEU A 34 -11.81 6.97 1.38
N LEU A 35 -12.36 8.14 1.03
CA LEU A 35 -13.24 8.30 -0.13
C LEU A 35 -12.52 7.99 -1.44
N ILE A 36 -11.26 8.40 -1.60
CA ILE A 36 -10.46 8.05 -2.79
C ILE A 36 -10.39 6.54 -2.95
N LEU A 37 -10.03 5.81 -1.88
CA LEU A 37 -9.94 4.35 -1.92
C LEU A 37 -11.28 3.70 -2.27
N TYR A 38 -12.37 4.18 -1.65
CA TYR A 38 -13.71 3.66 -1.88
C TYR A 38 -14.21 3.89 -3.31
N PHE A 39 -14.03 5.11 -3.84
CA PHE A 39 -14.50 5.45 -5.19
C PHE A 39 -13.57 5.00 -6.31
N MET A 40 -12.37 4.51 -5.98
CA MET A 40 -11.33 4.18 -6.96
C MET A 40 -11.82 3.21 -8.03
N LYS A 41 -12.53 2.15 -7.64
CA LYS A 41 -13.09 1.15 -8.56
C LYS A 41 -14.03 1.77 -9.60
N TYR A 42 -14.92 2.65 -9.14
CA TYR A 42 -15.90 3.32 -10.00
C TYR A 42 -15.24 4.34 -10.91
N THR A 43 -14.34 5.19 -10.38
CA THR A 43 -13.65 6.19 -11.18
C THR A 43 -12.70 5.55 -12.20
N TYR A 44 -12.04 4.45 -11.86
CA TYR A 44 -11.23 3.69 -12.79
C TYR A 44 -12.05 3.22 -14.01
N GLY A 45 -13.21 2.60 -13.77
CA GLY A 45 -14.14 2.19 -14.83
C GLY A 45 -14.64 3.36 -15.66
N ALA A 46 -15.02 4.48 -15.02
CA ALA A 46 -15.47 5.68 -15.70
C ALA A 46 -14.39 6.28 -16.61
N VAL A 47 -13.15 6.42 -16.12
CA VAL A 47 -12.01 6.92 -16.92
C VAL A 47 -11.77 6.04 -18.13
N LYS A 48 -11.81 4.72 -17.96
CA LYS A 48 -11.65 3.77 -19.06
C LYS A 48 -12.67 4.00 -20.17
N VAL A 49 -13.95 4.15 -19.81
CA VAL A 49 -15.05 4.36 -20.76
C VAL A 49 -14.96 5.74 -21.40
N LEU A 50 -14.78 6.81 -20.61
CA LEU A 50 -14.77 8.19 -21.09
C LEU A 50 -13.63 8.46 -22.07
N PHE A 51 -12.43 7.97 -21.77
CA PHE A 51 -11.25 8.17 -22.62
C PHE A 51 -11.03 7.05 -23.65
N LYS A 52 -11.96 6.08 -23.75
CA LYS A 52 -11.88 4.91 -24.64
C LYS A 52 -10.51 4.20 -24.54
N LEU A 53 -10.01 4.04 -23.32
CA LEU A 53 -8.70 3.46 -23.07
C LEU A 53 -8.79 1.93 -23.07
N ALA A 54 -7.93 1.27 -23.82
CA ALA A 54 -7.79 -0.18 -23.82
C ALA A 54 -6.73 -0.62 -22.80
N GLU A 55 -7.03 -1.64 -22.01
CA GLU A 55 -6.06 -2.28 -21.11
C GLU A 55 -5.34 -3.40 -21.86
N LYS A 56 -4.26 -3.07 -22.56
CA LYS A 56 -3.47 -4.07 -23.28
C LYS A 56 -2.44 -4.75 -22.38
N ASP A 57 -1.84 -3.99 -21.48
CA ASP A 57 -0.85 -4.46 -20.51
C ASP A 57 -1.01 -3.76 -19.14
N SER A 58 -0.22 -4.20 -18.15
CA SER A 58 -0.24 -3.60 -16.81
C SER A 58 0.30 -2.16 -16.75
N ARG A 59 0.96 -1.65 -17.80
CA ARG A 59 1.32 -0.23 -17.88
C ARG A 59 0.10 0.61 -18.22
N ASP A 60 -0.73 0.17 -19.14
CA ASP A 60 -1.97 0.86 -19.46
C ASP A 60 -2.92 0.86 -18.26
N GLN A 61 -2.98 -0.24 -17.50
CA GLN A 61 -3.71 -0.30 -16.24
C GLN A 61 -3.17 0.71 -15.20
N LEU A 62 -1.85 0.80 -15.04
CA LEU A 62 -1.22 1.77 -14.14
C LEU A 62 -1.51 3.22 -14.57
N LYS A 63 -1.45 3.52 -15.86
CA LYS A 63 -1.77 4.86 -16.39
C LYS A 63 -3.21 5.25 -16.08
N ILE A 64 -4.18 4.37 -16.39
CA ILE A 64 -5.61 4.62 -16.10
C ILE A 64 -5.81 4.82 -14.60
N TYR A 65 -5.14 4.00 -13.76
CA TYR A 65 -5.19 4.12 -12.32
C TYR A 65 -4.66 5.47 -11.83
N ILE A 66 -3.50 5.93 -12.33
CA ILE A 66 -2.93 7.23 -11.96
C ILE A 66 -3.86 8.36 -12.38
N ILE A 67 -4.45 8.31 -13.58
CA ILE A 67 -5.40 9.32 -14.07
C ILE A 67 -6.66 9.36 -13.18
N ALA A 68 -7.26 8.20 -12.91
CA ALA A 68 -8.44 8.10 -12.04
C ALA A 68 -8.16 8.59 -10.62
N PHE A 69 -6.99 8.26 -10.06
CA PHE A 69 -6.56 8.74 -8.76
C PHE A 69 -6.38 10.26 -8.77
N ALA A 70 -5.75 10.82 -9.80
CA ALA A 70 -5.54 12.26 -9.93
C ALA A 70 -6.87 13.02 -9.98
N ILE A 71 -7.85 12.53 -10.75
CA ILE A 71 -9.20 13.11 -10.83
C ILE A 71 -9.85 13.12 -9.44
N LEU A 72 -9.92 11.97 -8.76
CA LEU A 72 -10.50 11.88 -7.40
C LEU A 72 -9.78 12.80 -6.41
N TYR A 73 -8.44 12.80 -6.43
CA TYR A 73 -7.63 13.59 -5.52
C TYR A 73 -7.88 15.08 -5.72
N ILE A 74 -7.92 15.55 -6.97
CA ILE A 74 -8.16 16.97 -7.30
C ILE A 74 -9.59 17.35 -6.89
N SER A 75 -10.60 16.58 -7.32
CA SER A 75 -12.01 16.86 -7.01
C SER A 75 -12.26 16.97 -5.51
N LEU A 76 -11.80 15.98 -4.72
CA LEU A 76 -11.99 16.00 -3.27
C LEU A 76 -11.13 17.07 -2.58
N THR A 77 -9.96 17.39 -3.12
CA THR A 77 -9.13 18.49 -2.59
C THR A 77 -9.80 19.85 -2.81
N ILE A 78 -10.48 20.06 -3.95
CA ILE A 78 -11.26 21.29 -4.20
C ILE A 78 -12.39 21.41 -3.17
N ILE A 79 -13.17 20.34 -2.96
CA ILE A 79 -14.26 20.31 -1.96
C ILE A 79 -13.72 20.60 -0.55
N LEU A 80 -12.58 20.01 -0.20
CA LEU A 80 -11.95 20.22 1.10
C LEU A 80 -11.44 21.66 1.27
N LYS A 81 -10.87 22.26 0.23
CA LYS A 81 -10.42 23.66 0.26
C LYS A 81 -11.60 24.62 0.41
N LEU A 82 -12.71 24.36 -0.29
CA LEU A 82 -13.93 25.18 -0.19
C LEU A 82 -14.49 25.16 1.24
N SER A 83 -14.49 23.98 1.87
CA SER A 83 -14.95 23.80 3.26
C SER A 83 -13.91 24.18 4.31
N ALA A 84 -12.64 24.43 3.95
CA ALA A 84 -11.55 24.55 4.91
C ALA A 84 -11.74 25.68 5.92
N ASN A 85 -12.31 26.81 5.51
CA ASN A 85 -12.55 27.95 6.39
C ASN A 85 -13.59 27.62 7.47
N PHE A 86 -14.64 26.89 7.11
CA PHE A 86 -15.64 26.38 8.03
C PHE A 86 -15.03 25.32 8.98
N LEU A 87 -14.27 24.38 8.44
CA LEU A 87 -13.66 23.31 9.26
C LEU A 87 -12.65 23.86 10.28
N LYS A 88 -11.95 24.94 9.95
CA LYS A 88 -10.99 25.60 10.85
C LYS A 88 -11.65 26.39 11.98
N SER A 89 -12.93 26.74 11.88
CA SER A 89 -13.64 27.41 12.97
C SER A 89 -14.02 26.44 14.09
N ILE A 90 -14.22 25.16 13.74
CA ILE A 90 -14.54 24.08 14.68
C ILE A 90 -13.23 23.55 15.28
N LYS A 91 -12.62 24.27 16.22
CA LYS A 91 -11.41 23.81 16.93
C LYS A 91 -11.76 23.14 18.25
N LEU A 92 -11.17 21.97 18.49
CA LEU A 92 -11.12 21.41 19.85
C LEU A 92 -10.19 22.28 20.73
N LYS A 93 -10.48 22.40 22.02
CA LYS A 93 -9.70 23.31 22.90
C LYS A 93 -8.28 22.80 23.18
N ARG A 94 -8.12 21.77 24.01
CA ARG A 94 -6.78 21.34 24.50
C ARG A 94 -6.12 20.26 23.65
N LEU A 95 -6.88 19.42 22.96
CA LEU A 95 -6.35 18.22 22.28
C LEU A 95 -6.34 18.33 20.75
N ASN A 96 -6.67 19.49 20.20
CA ASN A 96 -6.76 19.71 18.75
C ASN A 96 -5.46 19.40 18.01
N GLU A 97 -4.35 19.89 18.54
CA GLU A 97 -3.03 19.66 17.96
C GLU A 97 -2.60 18.19 18.08
N PHE A 98 -2.77 17.60 19.26
CA PHE A 98 -2.36 16.23 19.50
C PHE A 98 -3.12 15.23 18.63
N PHE A 99 -4.45 15.32 18.59
CA PHE A 99 -5.26 14.48 17.71
C PHE A 99 -5.05 14.81 16.23
N GLY A 100 -4.76 16.07 15.88
CA GLY A 100 -4.30 16.43 14.54
C GLY A 100 -3.04 15.66 14.13
N GLY A 101 -2.07 15.52 15.04
CA GLY A 101 -0.87 14.72 14.80
C GLY A 101 -1.18 13.23 14.58
N ILE A 102 -2.01 12.63 15.45
CA ILE A 102 -2.44 11.23 15.32
C ILE A 102 -3.16 11.01 13.99
N LEU A 103 -4.10 11.88 13.62
CA LEU A 103 -4.79 11.79 12.33
C LEU A 103 -3.83 11.98 11.15
N GLY A 104 -2.79 12.79 11.30
CA GLY A 104 -1.72 12.92 10.32
C GLY A 104 -1.00 11.60 10.05
N ILE A 105 -0.71 10.82 11.11
CA ILE A 105 -0.14 9.46 11.00
C ILE A 105 -1.13 8.55 10.27
N ILE A 106 -2.39 8.50 10.72
CA ILE A 106 -3.43 7.64 10.14
C ILE A 106 -3.63 7.93 8.64
N LYS A 107 -3.74 9.22 8.27
CA LYS A 107 -3.82 9.68 6.88
C LYS A 107 -2.67 9.13 6.05
N THR A 108 -1.48 9.18 6.61
CA THR A 108 -0.26 8.75 5.92
C THR A 108 -0.20 7.26 5.73
N THR A 109 -0.78 6.46 6.62
CA THR A 109 -0.96 5.03 6.37
C THR A 109 -1.74 4.78 5.08
N PHE A 110 -2.82 5.55 4.81
CA PHE A 110 -3.54 5.46 3.53
C PHE A 110 -2.69 5.88 2.32
N VAL A 111 -1.88 6.93 2.46
CA VAL A 111 -0.94 7.36 1.40
C VAL A 111 0.08 6.25 1.09
N ILE A 112 0.63 5.61 2.13
CA ILE A 112 1.56 4.49 2.01
C ILE A 112 0.88 3.32 1.28
N PHE A 113 -0.39 3.02 1.59
CA PHE A 113 -1.16 2.00 0.86
C PHE A 113 -1.26 2.32 -0.64
N ILE A 114 -1.52 3.57 -1.02
CA ILE A 114 -1.60 3.98 -2.43
C ILE A 114 -0.23 3.84 -3.12
N ILE A 115 0.85 4.29 -2.47
CA ILE A 115 2.22 4.15 -2.99
C ILE A 115 2.55 2.67 -3.19
N TYR A 116 2.18 1.82 -2.23
CA TYR A 116 2.38 0.38 -2.33
C TYR A 116 1.69 -0.21 -3.56
N ILE A 117 0.43 0.15 -3.82
CA ILE A 117 -0.31 -0.32 -5.00
C ILE A 117 0.45 0.05 -6.29
N ILE A 118 0.93 1.29 -6.38
CA ILE A 118 1.73 1.76 -7.51
C ILE A 118 3.03 0.94 -7.67
N VAL A 119 3.74 0.68 -6.57
CA VAL A 119 4.96 -0.15 -6.57
C VAL A 119 4.66 -1.59 -6.96
N LEU A 120 3.55 -2.17 -6.48
CA LEU A 120 3.16 -3.54 -6.78
C LEU A 120 2.94 -3.73 -8.29
N ILE A 121 2.12 -2.87 -8.90
CA ILE A 121 1.84 -2.90 -10.34
C ILE A 121 3.11 -2.58 -11.15
N GLY A 122 3.85 -1.54 -10.75
CA GLY A 122 5.08 -1.11 -11.43
C GLY A 122 6.21 -2.14 -11.37
N SER A 123 6.27 -2.96 -10.31
CA SER A 123 7.29 -3.99 -10.14
C SER A 123 7.23 -5.10 -11.20
N THR A 124 6.07 -5.32 -11.83
CA THR A 124 5.91 -6.28 -12.93
C THR A 124 6.74 -5.90 -14.16
N HIS A 125 7.15 -4.64 -14.29
CA HIS A 125 7.88 -4.12 -15.45
C HIS A 125 9.29 -3.62 -15.15
N SER A 126 9.69 -3.55 -13.88
CA SER A 126 10.99 -2.98 -13.49
C SER A 126 11.68 -3.86 -12.45
N LYS A 127 12.83 -4.43 -12.83
CA LYS A 127 13.68 -5.23 -11.94
C LYS A 127 14.08 -4.47 -10.67
N ARG A 128 14.34 -3.16 -10.79
CA ARG A 128 14.62 -2.28 -9.64
C ARG A 128 13.45 -2.20 -8.66
N LEU A 129 12.22 -2.07 -9.15
CA LEU A 129 11.03 -2.03 -8.30
C LEU A 129 10.71 -3.41 -7.70
N GLU A 130 11.00 -4.50 -8.43
CA GLU A 130 10.89 -5.86 -7.90
C GLU A 130 11.85 -6.11 -6.74
N GLU A 131 13.12 -5.70 -6.86
CA GLU A 131 14.12 -5.79 -5.79
C GLU A 131 13.71 -4.98 -4.55
N ILE A 132 13.29 -3.72 -4.74
CA ILE A 132 12.82 -2.84 -3.65
C ILE A 132 11.60 -3.45 -2.95
N LYS A 133 10.67 -4.04 -3.72
CA LYS A 133 9.49 -4.74 -3.20
C LYS A 133 9.88 -5.95 -2.36
N HIS A 134 10.83 -6.78 -2.82
CA HIS A 134 11.25 -7.99 -2.11
C HIS A 134 12.01 -7.71 -0.81
N GLN A 135 12.76 -6.61 -0.75
CA GLN A 135 13.54 -6.21 0.43
C GLN A 135 12.75 -5.40 1.47
N SER A 136 11.49 -5.06 1.22
CA SER A 136 10.68 -4.25 2.14
C SER A 136 9.79 -5.12 3.04
N LEU A 137 9.92 -4.90 4.35
CA LEU A 137 9.05 -5.51 5.36
C LEU A 137 7.67 -4.86 5.38
N ALA A 138 7.58 -3.55 5.12
CA ALA A 138 6.30 -2.84 5.03
C ALA A 138 5.42 -3.39 3.90
N VAL A 139 6.02 -3.64 2.73
CA VAL A 139 5.38 -4.31 1.58
C VAL A 139 4.74 -5.63 2.00
N LYS A 140 5.44 -6.46 2.78
CA LYS A 140 4.94 -7.75 3.28
C LYS A 140 3.69 -7.59 4.14
N GLY A 141 3.71 -6.67 5.10
CA GLY A 141 2.56 -6.44 5.99
C GLY A 141 1.35 -5.89 5.23
N ILE A 142 1.60 -4.94 4.31
CA ILE A 142 0.57 -4.29 3.52
C ILE A 142 -0.14 -5.29 2.58
N THR A 143 0.56 -6.27 2.00
CA THR A 143 -0.09 -7.23 1.08
C THR A 143 -1.13 -8.11 1.79
N GLN A 144 -0.85 -8.49 3.04
CA GLN A 144 -1.78 -9.30 3.83
C GLN A 144 -3.05 -8.50 4.18
N TYR A 145 -2.90 -7.21 4.47
CA TYR A 145 -4.01 -6.32 4.76
C TYR A 145 -4.84 -6.01 3.50
N LEU A 146 -4.18 -5.70 2.38
CA LEU A 146 -4.85 -5.40 1.10
C LEU A 146 -5.69 -6.54 0.55
N TYR A 147 -5.33 -7.79 0.83
CA TYR A 147 -6.13 -8.95 0.42
C TYR A 147 -7.55 -8.90 0.99
N VAL A 148 -7.68 -8.54 2.28
CA VAL A 148 -8.99 -8.43 2.96
C VAL A 148 -9.87 -7.36 2.32
N TYR A 149 -9.27 -6.30 1.80
CA TYR A 149 -9.98 -5.18 1.16
C TYR A 149 -9.94 -5.23 -0.37
N SER A 150 -9.55 -6.36 -0.96
CA SER A 150 -9.29 -6.46 -2.41
C SER A 150 -10.51 -6.18 -3.29
N GLU A 151 -11.73 -6.29 -2.75
CA GLU A 151 -12.99 -6.04 -3.47
C GLU A 151 -13.28 -4.55 -3.74
N VAL A 152 -12.70 -3.67 -2.90
CA VAL A 152 -12.85 -2.22 -3.01
C VAL A 152 -11.97 -1.65 -4.13
N PHE A 153 -10.95 -2.41 -4.53
CA PHE A 153 -10.03 -2.02 -5.60
C PHE A 153 -10.50 -2.53 -6.97
N PRO A 154 -10.07 -1.88 -8.06
CA PRO A 154 -10.14 -2.45 -9.41
C PRO A 154 -9.61 -3.90 -9.49
N ASP A 155 -10.22 -4.72 -10.33
CA ASP A 155 -9.95 -6.17 -10.41
C ASP A 155 -8.49 -6.52 -10.71
N PHE A 156 -7.78 -5.67 -11.47
CA PHE A 156 -6.37 -5.92 -11.78
C PHE A 156 -5.48 -5.86 -10.53
N ILE A 157 -5.79 -4.99 -9.54
CA ILE A 157 -5.07 -4.92 -8.26
C ILE A 157 -5.32 -6.20 -7.44
N LYS A 158 -6.57 -6.68 -7.42
CA LYS A 158 -6.92 -7.96 -6.77
C LYS A 158 -6.10 -9.11 -7.34
N ASN A 159 -5.95 -9.16 -8.66
CA ASN A 159 -5.17 -10.19 -9.35
C ASN A 159 -3.67 -10.09 -9.02
N ASP A 160 -3.09 -8.89 -8.99
CA ASP A 160 -1.68 -8.68 -8.66
C ASP A 160 -1.36 -9.03 -7.19
N VAL A 161 -2.24 -8.64 -6.25
CA VAL A 161 -2.11 -9.01 -4.83
C VAL A 161 -2.14 -10.53 -4.65
N ASN A 162 -3.08 -11.21 -5.33
CA ASN A 162 -3.19 -12.66 -5.28
C ASN A 162 -1.96 -13.36 -5.88
N ARG A 163 -1.45 -12.87 -7.01
CA ARG A 163 -0.25 -13.41 -7.67
C ARG A 163 0.98 -13.30 -6.77
N TYR A 164 1.19 -12.14 -6.14
CA TYR A 164 2.31 -11.93 -5.22
C TYR A 164 2.21 -12.86 -3.99
N ARG A 165 1.01 -13.01 -3.42
CA ARG A 165 0.78 -13.95 -2.30
C ARG A 165 1.11 -15.39 -2.69
N LYS A 166 0.67 -15.85 -3.86
CA LYS A 166 0.93 -17.21 -4.36
C LYS A 166 2.43 -17.47 -4.55
N LYS A 167 3.13 -16.59 -5.28
CA LYS A 167 4.60 -16.69 -5.50
C LYS A 167 5.35 -16.80 -4.18
N ARG A 168 4.93 -16.05 -3.17
CA ARG A 168 5.57 -16.08 -1.85
C ARG A 168 5.28 -17.36 -1.06
N ALA A 169 4.05 -17.86 -1.12
CA ALA A 169 3.71 -19.12 -0.48
C ALA A 169 4.55 -20.28 -1.07
N GLU A 170 4.73 -20.28 -2.39
CA GLU A 170 5.61 -21.20 -3.11
C GLU A 170 7.08 -21.05 -2.68
N GLU A 171 7.61 -19.83 -2.57
CA GLU A 171 8.98 -19.59 -2.10
C GLU A 171 9.19 -20.10 -0.66
N LYS A 172 8.21 -19.90 0.23
CA LYS A 172 8.29 -20.38 1.62
C LYS A 172 8.25 -21.90 1.66
N LEU A 173 7.38 -22.54 0.88
CA LEU A 173 7.29 -23.99 0.78
C LEU A 173 8.59 -24.59 0.22
N LYS A 174 9.13 -24.01 -0.85
CA LYS A 174 10.41 -24.45 -1.44
C LYS A 174 11.56 -24.38 -0.44
N ARG A 175 11.64 -23.33 0.38
CA ARG A 175 12.65 -23.21 1.44
C ARG A 175 12.47 -24.26 2.53
N ASN A 176 11.23 -24.49 2.97
CA ASN A 176 10.95 -25.49 3.99
C ASN A 176 11.34 -26.90 3.51
N VAL A 177 10.92 -27.28 2.29
CA VAL A 177 11.29 -28.57 1.69
C VAL A 177 12.82 -28.70 1.54
N LEU A 178 13.51 -27.64 1.10
CA LEU A 178 14.96 -27.67 0.96
C LEU A 178 15.68 -27.83 2.31
N ASN A 179 15.15 -27.21 3.37
CA ASN A 179 15.69 -27.34 4.72
C ASN A 179 15.47 -28.75 5.28
N GLU A 180 14.27 -29.31 5.10
CA GLU A 180 13.92 -30.67 5.51
C GLU A 180 14.78 -31.72 4.79
N LEU A 181 15.00 -31.55 3.47
CA LEU A 181 15.93 -32.41 2.73
C LEU A 181 17.36 -32.30 3.22
N LYS A 182 17.84 -31.10 3.60
CA LYS A 182 19.18 -30.93 4.16
C LYS A 182 19.32 -31.59 5.52
N GLU A 183 18.32 -31.45 6.37
CA GLU A 183 18.30 -32.02 7.72
C GLU A 183 18.25 -33.56 7.67
N ASN A 184 17.44 -34.13 6.79
CA ASN A 184 17.39 -35.58 6.56
C ASN A 184 18.71 -36.13 6.00
N ASN A 185 19.33 -35.45 5.02
CA ASN A 185 20.65 -35.86 4.50
C ASN A 185 21.77 -35.76 5.55
N LEU A 186 21.74 -34.75 6.42
CA LEU A 186 22.67 -34.64 7.56
C LEU A 186 22.49 -35.80 8.54
N ASN A 187 21.24 -36.16 8.86
CA ASN A 187 20.92 -37.27 9.74
C ASN A 187 21.31 -38.64 9.14
N GLU A 188 21.16 -38.84 7.83
CA GLU A 188 21.65 -40.04 7.15
C GLU A 188 23.18 -40.12 7.13
N GLY A 189 23.87 -38.99 6.89
CA GLY A 189 25.33 -38.93 6.94
C GLY A 189 25.91 -39.23 8.33
N ILE A 190 25.24 -38.78 9.40
CA ILE A 190 25.63 -39.07 10.78
C ILE A 190 25.41 -40.56 11.11
N LYS A 191 24.25 -41.13 10.76
CA LYS A 191 23.95 -42.56 10.95
C LYS A 191 24.92 -43.48 10.22
N ASN A 192 25.33 -43.11 9.00
CA ASN A 192 26.30 -43.90 8.22
C ASN A 192 27.72 -43.82 8.79
N ASN A 193 28.08 -42.76 9.51
CA ASN A 193 29.38 -42.64 10.19
C ASN A 193 29.41 -43.39 11.54
N GLU A 194 28.28 -43.52 12.23
CA GLU A 194 28.18 -44.32 13.46
C GLU A 194 28.24 -45.84 13.19
N ASN A 195 27.68 -46.31 12.06
CA ASN A 195 27.72 -47.73 11.69
C ASN A 195 29.08 -48.22 11.13
N ASN A 196 30.03 -47.32 10.89
CA ASN A 196 31.36 -47.63 10.34
C ASN A 196 32.50 -47.51 11.38
N ARG A 197 32.18 -47.39 12.68
CA ARG A 197 33.13 -47.48 13.81
C ARG A 197 32.90 -48.76 14.60
#